data_AF-A0A0J9YVA3-F1
#
_entry.id   AF-A0A0J9YVA3-F1
#
_cell.length_a   1.000
_cell.length_b   1.000
_cell.length_c   1.000
_cell.angle_alpha   90.00
_cell.angle_beta   90.00
_cell.angle_gamma   90.00
#
_symmetry.space_group_name_H-M   'P 1'
#
loop_
_entity.id
_entity.type
_entity.pdbx_description
1 polymer ?
#
loop_
_entity_poly.entity_id
_entity_poly.type
_entity_poly.pdbx_seq_one_letter_code
_entity_poly.pdbx_strand_id
1 'polypeptide(L)'
;MPSTKRYQHVIETPEPGEWELSGYEAAVPITEKSNPLTRNLDKADAEKIVQLLGQCDAEIFQEEGQIMPTYQEPDGGLVVLSGGGTSGRMAFLMSVSFNQLMKGLGQKPLYTYLIAGGDRS
;
A
#
# COMPACT_ATOMS: atom_id res chain seq x y z
N MET A 1 17.32 -18.73 -12.85
CA MET A 1 16.23 -18.73 -13.85
C MET A 1 15.81 -17.28 -14.00
N PRO A 2 15.78 -16.68 -15.20
CA PRO A 2 15.30 -15.31 -15.32
C PRO A 2 13.83 -15.29 -14.89
N SER A 3 13.47 -14.41 -13.96
CA SER A 3 12.09 -14.24 -13.52
C SER A 3 11.25 -13.73 -14.70
N THR A 4 10.52 -14.62 -15.36
CA THR A 4 9.48 -14.23 -16.32
C THR A 4 8.39 -13.50 -15.56
N LYS A 5 8.38 -12.16 -15.64
CA LYS A 5 7.29 -11.32 -15.14
C LYS A 5 5.99 -11.73 -15.85
N ARG A 6 4.92 -11.92 -15.09
CA ARG A 6 3.59 -12.30 -15.58
C ARG A 6 2.90 -11.14 -16.27
N TYR A 7 3.15 -9.92 -15.82
CA TYR A 7 2.60 -8.68 -16.35
C TYR A 7 3.72 -7.76 -16.87
N GLN A 8 3.38 -6.87 -17.80
CA GLN A 8 4.32 -5.84 -18.24
C GLN A 8 4.43 -4.77 -17.16
N HIS A 9 5.62 -4.62 -16.56
CA HIS A 9 5.88 -3.58 -15.57
C HIS A 9 6.52 -2.37 -16.24
N VAL A 10 6.05 -1.17 -15.87
CA VAL A 10 6.64 0.10 -16.32
C VAL A 10 7.87 0.48 -15.49
N ILE A 11 8.00 -0.08 -14.29
CA ILE A 11 9.15 0.12 -13.39
C ILE A 11 9.91 -1.19 -13.17
N GLU A 12 11.21 -1.07 -12.94
CA GLU A 12 12.03 -2.18 -12.44
C GLU A 12 11.82 -2.33 -10.94
N THR A 13 11.70 -3.58 -10.50
CA THR A 13 11.54 -3.95 -9.09
C THR A 13 12.81 -4.67 -8.64
N PRO A 14 13.22 -4.57 -7.36
CA PRO A 14 14.30 -5.37 -6.83
C PRO A 14 14.04 -6.87 -7.03
N GLU A 15 15.10 -7.67 -6.98
CA GLU A 15 14.98 -9.12 -6.87
C GLU A 15 14.16 -9.52 -5.62
N PRO A 16 13.51 -10.69 -5.61
CA PRO A 16 12.70 -11.15 -4.47
C PRO A 16 13.48 -11.08 -3.15
N GLY A 17 12.80 -10.59 -2.11
CA GLY A 17 13.45 -10.27 -0.83
C GLY A 17 13.71 -11.50 0.03
N GLU A 18 14.82 -11.51 0.78
CA GLU A 18 15.08 -12.56 1.80
C GLU A 18 13.98 -12.61 2.88
N TRP A 19 13.25 -11.51 3.06
CA TRP A 19 12.17 -11.37 4.04
C TRP A 19 10.92 -12.22 3.73
N GLU A 20 10.77 -12.72 2.50
CA GLU A 20 9.72 -13.66 2.10
C GLU A 20 9.94 -15.07 2.66
N LEU A 21 11.18 -15.41 3.05
CA LEU A 21 11.52 -16.72 3.57
C LEU A 21 10.95 -16.91 4.99
N SER A 22 10.24 -18.02 5.22
CA SER A 22 9.62 -18.33 6.52
C SER A 22 10.58 -18.31 7.73
N GLY A 23 11.88 -18.48 7.51
CA GLY A 23 12.91 -18.41 8.55
C GLY A 23 13.39 -17.00 8.90
N TYR A 24 13.14 -16.00 8.05
CA TYR A 24 13.60 -14.63 8.27
C TYR A 24 12.73 -13.94 9.32
N GLU A 25 13.32 -13.64 10.48
CA GLU A 25 12.65 -12.99 11.62
C GLU A 25 11.28 -13.60 11.93
N ALA A 26 11.18 -14.93 11.95
CA ALA A 26 9.92 -15.68 12.00
C ALA A 26 8.98 -15.32 13.18
N ALA A 27 9.53 -14.71 14.23
CA ALA A 27 8.79 -14.31 15.42
C ALA A 27 7.95 -13.04 15.27
N VAL A 28 8.18 -12.22 14.23
CA VAL A 28 7.48 -10.95 14.01
C VAL A 28 6.69 -10.95 12.69
N PRO A 29 5.52 -10.27 12.65
CA PRO A 29 4.75 -10.11 11.41
C PRO A 29 5.53 -9.29 10.38
N ILE A 30 5.20 -9.45 9.08
CA ILE A 30 5.92 -8.79 7.97
C ILE A 30 6.08 -7.28 8.19
N THR A 31 5.03 -6.60 8.66
CA THR A 31 5.03 -5.15 8.89
C THR A 31 6.00 -4.69 9.99
N GLU A 32 6.51 -5.62 10.81
CA GLU A 32 7.46 -5.37 11.90
C GLU A 32 8.86 -5.97 11.62
N LYS A 33 9.07 -6.59 10.45
CA LYS A 33 10.39 -7.14 10.07
C LYS A 33 11.34 -6.03 9.61
N SER A 34 12.63 -6.21 9.86
CA SER A 34 13.65 -5.34 9.23
C SER A 34 13.81 -5.67 7.76
N ASN A 35 13.73 -4.66 6.89
CA ASN A 35 14.03 -4.85 5.46
C ASN A 35 15.55 -5.15 5.27
N PRO A 36 15.93 -6.26 4.60
CA PRO A 36 17.32 -6.60 4.33
C PRO A 36 18.11 -5.51 3.57
N LEU A 37 17.46 -4.73 2.72
CA LEU A 37 18.08 -3.69 1.90
C LEU A 37 18.61 -2.51 2.74
N THR A 38 18.02 -2.26 3.91
CA THR A 38 18.24 -1.03 4.69
C THR A 38 19.05 -1.23 5.98
N ARG A 39 19.77 -2.36 6.13
CA ARG A 39 20.57 -2.68 7.34
C ARG A 39 21.56 -1.59 7.77
N ASN A 40 22.03 -0.74 6.85
CA ASN A 40 22.98 0.35 7.11
C ASN A 40 22.40 1.74 6.79
N LEU A 41 21.08 1.91 6.83
CA LEU A 41 20.43 3.18 6.51
C LEU A 41 20.88 4.32 7.46
N ASP A 42 21.23 3.99 8.70
CA ASP A 42 21.74 4.91 9.73
C ASP A 42 23.08 5.55 9.37
N LYS A 43 23.85 4.94 8.47
CA LYS A 43 25.17 5.41 8.02
C LYS A 43 25.17 5.92 6.58
N ALA A 44 24.02 5.87 5.91
CA ALA A 44 23.89 6.27 4.52
C ALA A 44 23.90 7.80 4.38
N ASP A 45 24.47 8.30 3.29
CA ASP A 45 24.30 9.69 2.89
C ASP A 45 22.91 9.94 2.28
N ALA A 46 22.60 11.20 1.99
CA ALA A 46 21.28 11.58 1.49
C ALA A 46 20.91 10.89 0.16
N GLU A 47 21.86 10.78 -0.78
CA GLU A 47 21.62 10.13 -2.07
C GLU A 47 21.33 8.64 -1.87
N LYS A 48 22.12 7.98 -1.01
CA LYS A 48 21.94 6.57 -0.71
C LYS A 48 20.64 6.31 0.04
N ILE A 49 20.21 7.20 0.94
CA ILE A 49 18.90 7.11 1.61
C ILE A 49 17.77 7.11 0.57
N VAL A 50 17.78 8.04 -0.38
CA VAL A 50 16.75 8.12 -1.43
C VAL A 50 16.75 6.86 -2.28
N GLN A 51 17.93 6.36 -2.67
CA GLN A 51 18.05 5.11 -3.43
C GLN A 51 17.45 3.91 -2.66
N LEU A 52 17.80 3.76 -1.39
CA LEU A 52 17.35 2.65 -0.56
C LEU A 52 15.83 2.69 -0.33
N LEU A 53 15.28 3.84 0.02
CA LEU A 53 13.84 3.98 0.25
C LEU A 53 13.04 3.81 -1.05
N GLY A 54 13.57 4.31 -2.18
CA GLY A 54 12.97 4.08 -3.49
C GLY A 54 12.96 2.60 -3.90
N GLN A 55 13.98 1.82 -3.50
CA GLN A 55 13.97 0.37 -3.69
C GLN A 55 12.92 -0.32 -2.83
N CYS A 56 12.75 0.10 -1.57
CA CYS A 56 11.67 -0.41 -0.71
C CYS A 56 10.28 -0.12 -1.29
N ASP A 57 10.05 1.11 -1.79
CA ASP A 57 8.77 1.47 -2.43
C ASP A 57 8.53 0.62 -3.69
N ALA A 58 9.58 0.26 -4.42
CA ALA A 58 9.48 -0.59 -5.61
C ALA A 58 9.11 -2.05 -5.27
N GLU A 59 9.37 -2.54 -4.05
CA GLU A 59 8.94 -3.87 -3.60
C GLU A 59 7.41 -4.02 -3.57
N ILE A 60 6.65 -2.94 -3.40
CA ILE A 60 5.16 -2.93 -3.44
C ILE A 60 4.63 -3.49 -4.77
N PHE A 61 5.41 -3.34 -5.84
CA PHE A 61 5.03 -3.75 -7.18
C PHE A 61 5.65 -5.08 -7.59
N GLN A 62 6.26 -5.83 -6.67
CA GLN A 62 6.65 -7.22 -6.95
C GLN A 62 5.40 -8.08 -7.13
N GLU A 63 5.43 -8.99 -8.09
CA GLU A 63 4.26 -9.81 -8.41
C GLU A 63 4.09 -10.95 -7.40
N GLU A 64 2.87 -11.09 -6.87
CA GLU A 64 2.42 -12.31 -6.20
C GLU A 64 1.15 -12.83 -6.88
N GLY A 65 0.91 -14.14 -6.80
CA GLY A 65 -0.30 -14.74 -7.36
C GLY A 65 -1.54 -14.35 -6.55
N GLN A 66 -2.25 -13.30 -6.93
CA GLN A 66 -3.49 -12.90 -6.25
C GLN A 66 -4.77 -13.19 -7.05
N ILE A 67 -5.80 -13.60 -6.30
CA ILE A 67 -7.17 -13.86 -6.76
C ILE A 67 -7.99 -12.59 -6.50
N MET A 68 -8.56 -12.01 -7.56
CA MET A 68 -9.41 -10.82 -7.45
C MET A 68 -10.76 -11.21 -6.84
N PRO A 69 -11.18 -10.62 -5.71
CA PRO A 69 -12.54 -10.79 -5.22
C PRO A 69 -13.53 -10.08 -6.14
N THR A 70 -14.69 -10.70 -6.37
CA THR A 70 -15.80 -10.09 -7.11
C THR A 70 -16.61 -9.21 -6.16
N TYR A 71 -16.80 -7.94 -6.51
CA TYR A 71 -17.71 -7.04 -5.79
C TYR A 71 -19.09 -7.08 -6.45
N GLN A 72 -20.13 -7.04 -5.62
CA GLN A 72 -21.54 -6.96 -6.03
C GLN A 72 -22.11 -5.66 -5.48
N GLU A 73 -22.78 -4.87 -6.31
CA GLU A 73 -23.38 -3.59 -5.90
C GLU A 73 -24.83 -3.79 -5.42
N PRO A 74 -25.13 -3.54 -4.14
CA PRO A 74 -26.51 -3.38 -3.68
C PRO A 74 -26.99 -1.94 -3.89
N ASP A 75 -28.23 -1.78 -4.37
CA ASP A 75 -28.91 -0.48 -4.45
C ASP A 75 -28.99 0.16 -3.06
N GLY A 76 -28.46 1.40 -2.94
CA GLY A 76 -28.46 2.16 -1.69
C GLY A 76 -27.28 1.91 -0.74
N GLY A 77 -26.22 1.23 -1.21
CA GLY A 77 -25.00 0.99 -0.42
C GLY A 77 -24.22 2.25 -0.03
N LEU A 78 -23.40 2.12 1.02
CA LEU A 78 -22.43 3.11 1.48
C LEU A 78 -21.06 2.44 1.62
N VAL A 79 -20.02 3.05 1.05
CA VAL A 79 -18.64 2.57 1.22
C VAL A 79 -18.00 3.32 2.38
N VAL A 80 -17.63 2.59 3.44
CA VAL A 80 -16.98 3.14 4.63
C VAL A 80 -15.51 2.70 4.64
N LEU A 81 -14.60 3.67 4.65
CA LEU A 81 -13.16 3.44 4.81
C LEU A 81 -12.76 3.81 6.25
N SER A 82 -12.03 2.94 6.96
CA SER A 82 -11.70 3.18 8.37
C SER A 82 -10.23 2.92 8.67
N GLY A 83 -9.62 3.71 9.56
CA GLY A 83 -8.24 3.50 9.98
C GLY A 83 -7.78 4.43 11.12
N GLY A 84 -6.59 4.15 11.66
CA GLY A 84 -5.89 5.04 12.60
C GLY A 84 -4.70 5.73 11.94
N GLY A 85 -4.26 6.88 12.47
CA GLY A 85 -3.06 7.58 12.01
C GLY A 85 -3.04 7.81 10.49
N THR A 86 -1.94 7.42 9.84
CA THR A 86 -1.78 7.54 8.37
C THR A 86 -2.89 6.82 7.60
N SER A 87 -3.26 5.60 8.00
CA SER A 87 -4.34 4.84 7.33
C SER A 87 -5.70 5.53 7.46
N GLY A 88 -5.97 6.20 8.59
CA GLY A 88 -7.18 7.01 8.77
C GLY A 88 -7.18 8.25 7.87
N ARG A 89 -6.04 8.95 7.75
CA ARG A 89 -5.90 10.08 6.80
C ARG A 89 -6.04 9.63 5.34
N MET A 90 -5.57 8.43 5.01
CA MET A 90 -5.78 7.82 3.70
C MET A 90 -7.25 7.49 3.45
N ALA A 91 -7.97 6.95 4.44
CA ALA A 91 -9.41 6.73 4.34
C ALA A 91 -10.17 8.03 4.08
N PHE A 92 -9.81 9.11 4.79
CA PHE A 92 -10.33 10.45 4.52
C PHE A 92 -10.06 10.89 3.08
N LEU A 93 -8.79 10.88 2.65
CA LEU A 93 -8.39 11.29 1.31
C LEU A 93 -9.15 10.53 0.22
N MET A 94 -9.21 9.21 0.31
CA MET A 94 -9.93 8.37 -0.65
C MET A 94 -11.42 8.67 -0.67
N SER A 95 -12.06 8.80 0.49
CA SER A 95 -13.50 9.12 0.56
C SER A 95 -13.81 10.47 -0.10
N VAL A 96 -12.94 11.48 0.08
CA VAL A 96 -13.07 12.79 -0.55
C VAL A 96 -12.86 12.69 -2.06
N SER A 97 -11.79 12.04 -2.51
CA SER A 97 -11.46 11.91 -3.93
C SER A 97 -12.56 11.21 -4.72
N PHE A 98 -13.07 10.07 -4.24
CA PHE A 98 -14.14 9.36 -4.95
C PHE A 98 -15.46 10.12 -4.91
N ASN A 99 -15.81 10.78 -3.80
CA ASN A 99 -17.01 11.63 -3.78
C ASN A 99 -16.90 12.86 -4.69
N GLN A 100 -15.71 13.44 -4.86
CA GLN A 100 -15.48 14.50 -5.84
C GLN A 100 -15.68 14.00 -7.27
N LEU A 101 -15.17 12.80 -7.59
CA LEU A 101 -15.41 12.13 -8.87
C LEU A 101 -16.91 11.93 -9.11
N MET A 102 -17.64 11.35 -8.15
CA MET A 102 -19.09 11.14 -8.23
C MET A 102 -19.84 12.45 -8.45
N LYS A 103 -19.49 13.49 -7.71
CA LYS A 103 -20.08 14.82 -7.88
C LYS A 103 -19.84 15.39 -9.29
N GLY A 104 -18.64 15.17 -9.85
CA GLY A 104 -18.32 15.56 -11.24
C GLY A 104 -19.17 14.85 -12.28
N LEU A 105 -19.65 13.64 -11.97
CA LEU A 105 -20.57 12.85 -12.80
C LEU A 105 -22.06 13.12 -12.49
N GLY A 106 -22.37 14.07 -11.59
CA GLY A 106 -23.75 14.35 -11.16
C GLY A 106 -24.36 13.26 -10.27
N GLN A 107 -23.55 12.34 -9.76
CA GLN A 107 -23.98 11.26 -8.87
C GLN A 107 -23.95 11.71 -7.41
N LYS A 108 -24.77 11.07 -6.57
CA LYS A 108 -24.77 11.29 -5.12
C LYS A 108 -23.47 10.71 -4.52
N PRO A 109 -22.81 11.39 -3.58
CA PRO A 109 -21.65 10.84 -2.87
C PRO A 109 -22.05 9.58 -2.07
N LEU A 110 -21.25 8.51 -2.19
CA LEU A 110 -21.46 7.20 -1.54
C LEU A 110 -20.29 6.74 -0.67
N TYR A 111 -19.25 7.57 -0.50
CA TYR A 111 -18.09 7.23 0.32
C TYR A 111 -18.10 8.02 1.62
N THR A 112 -17.64 7.40 2.71
CA THR A 112 -17.38 8.08 3.98
C THR A 112 -16.17 7.46 4.66
N TYR A 113 -15.67 8.12 5.71
CA TYR A 113 -14.49 7.70 6.45
C TYR A 113 -14.71 7.70 7.96
N LEU A 114 -13.99 6.83 8.66
CA LEU A 114 -13.86 6.82 10.10
C LEU A 114 -12.38 6.83 10.48
N ILE A 115 -11.99 7.78 11.33
CA ILE A 115 -10.62 7.92 11.80
C ILE A 115 -10.56 7.86 13.33
N ALA A 116 -9.64 7.04 13.85
CA ALA A 116 -9.40 6.97 15.29
C ALA A 116 -8.95 8.34 15.82
N GLY A 117 -9.70 8.89 16.79
CA GLY A 117 -9.49 10.25 17.31
C GLY A 117 -10.36 11.33 16.64
N GLY A 118 -11.14 10.98 15.61
CA GLY A 118 -11.96 11.90 14.83
C GLY A 118 -11.11 12.88 14.00
N ASP A 119 -11.73 13.95 13.51
CA ASP A 119 -11.08 14.88 12.55
C ASP A 119 -9.90 15.68 13.14
N ARG A 120 -9.65 15.57 14.46
CA ARG A 120 -8.56 16.26 15.16
C ARG A 120 -7.22 15.50 15.12
N SER A 121 -7.20 14.31 14.54
CA SER A 121 -6.07 13.35 14.54
C SER A 121 -4.98 13.68 13.54
#